data_AF-A0A949ZYS1-F1
#
_entry.id   AF-A0A949ZYS1-F1
#
_cell.length_a   1.000
_cell.length_b   1.000
_cell.length_c   1.000
_cell.angle_alpha   90.00
_cell.angle_beta   90.00
_cell.angle_gamma   90.00
#
_symmetry.space_group_name_H-M   'P 1'
#
loop_
_entity.id
_entity.type
_entity.pdbx_description
1 polymer ?
#
loop_
_entity_poly.entity_id
_entity_poly.type
_entity_poly.pdbx_seq_one_letter_code
_entity_poly.pdbx_strand_id
1 'polypeptide(L)'
;MSLPAVIALALGLSLTAYAVLAGADFGAGALHLLAWNRSSDHEAIAATIGPFWEANHVWLIFSITILFSAFPTAFSALGTALLAPLTVALVAIVLRSAALGLRSSPGAEARSRILLGRLFGAASVLAPFAFGTVAGGLALASVDGDPAGRGAPAIPWTSPFALLVGALAVALCAELAASFVCLNLHRSGEDRVTERFRRSALWSGICVLMLSAAAVGTSAATAPALWHRLLGAAQPALTTGVIAITLALLALAGRWYGAARLLTLLSGAAVLWGWFVAQAPRLIGTRLTIHTAAATHPALIAIAIGIGIVLLLVLPATYLLFALFGRPVLEVTE
;
A
#
# COMPACT_ATOMS: atom_id res chain seq x y z
N MET A 1 12.47 -20.87 12.66
CA MET A 1 11.83 -19.59 13.04
C MET A 1 10.87 -19.85 14.18
N SER A 2 10.74 -18.93 15.15
CA SER A 2 9.74 -19.05 16.22
C SER A 2 8.32 -18.86 15.65
N LEU A 3 7.31 -19.44 16.31
CA LEU A 3 5.92 -19.32 15.85
C LEU A 3 5.42 -17.85 15.75
N PRO A 4 5.70 -16.96 16.72
CA PRO A 4 5.42 -15.53 16.56
C PRO A 4 6.09 -14.90 15.34
N ALA A 5 7.34 -15.29 15.01
CA ALA A 5 8.03 -14.76 13.85
C ALA A 5 7.41 -15.23 12.52
N VAL A 6 6.92 -16.47 12.45
CA VAL A 6 6.19 -16.98 11.28
C VAL A 6 4.88 -16.22 11.09
N ILE A 7 4.15 -15.95 12.17
CA ILE A 7 2.90 -15.19 12.10
C ILE A 7 3.16 -13.72 11.75
N ALA A 8 4.23 -13.12 12.28
CA ALA A 8 4.66 -11.77 11.90
C ALA A 8 5.08 -11.69 10.43
N LEU A 9 5.70 -12.75 9.88
CA LEU A 9 5.99 -12.86 8.46
C LEU A 9 4.69 -12.89 7.65
N ALA A 10 3.70 -13.69 8.06
CA ALA A 10 2.38 -13.73 7.41
C ALA A 10 1.70 -12.35 7.43
N LEU A 11 1.78 -11.61 8.54
CA LEU A 11 1.31 -10.23 8.64
C LEU A 11 2.02 -9.28 7.66
N GLY A 12 3.36 -9.37 7.58
CA GLY A 12 4.14 -8.58 6.62
C GLY A 12 3.78 -8.89 5.17
N LEU A 13 3.57 -10.17 4.85
CA LEU A 13 3.13 -10.63 3.53
C LEU A 13 1.72 -10.14 3.20
N SER A 14 0.76 -10.22 4.13
CA SER A 14 -0.62 -9.75 3.91
C SER A 14 -0.69 -8.24 3.74
N LEU A 15 0.08 -7.48 4.53
CA LEU A 15 0.21 -6.02 4.36
C LEU A 15 0.88 -5.66 3.03
N THR A 16 1.88 -6.44 2.60
CA THR A 16 2.53 -6.26 1.29
C THR A 16 1.55 -6.53 0.16
N ALA A 17 0.79 -7.63 0.23
CA ALA A 17 -0.25 -7.95 -0.75
C ALA A 17 -1.29 -6.83 -0.82
N TYR A 18 -1.75 -6.31 0.33
CA TYR A 18 -2.66 -5.17 0.35
C TYR A 18 -2.05 -3.91 -0.29
N ALA A 19 -0.85 -3.52 0.13
CA ALA A 19 -0.22 -2.30 -0.35
C ALA A 19 0.14 -2.36 -1.85
N VAL A 20 0.50 -3.53 -2.37
CA VAL A 20 0.86 -3.70 -3.79
C VAL A 20 -0.38 -3.84 -4.67
N LEU A 21 -1.36 -4.64 -4.25
CA LEU A 21 -2.59 -4.88 -5.02
C LEU A 21 -3.56 -3.69 -4.87
N ALA A 22 -3.98 -3.39 -3.65
CA ALA A 22 -4.88 -2.27 -3.37
C ALA A 22 -4.21 -0.92 -3.66
N GLY A 23 -2.88 -0.82 -3.57
CA GLY A 23 -2.15 0.40 -3.93
C GLY A 23 -2.35 0.81 -5.38
N ALA A 24 -2.47 -0.15 -6.30
CA ALA A 24 -2.84 0.16 -7.69
C ALA A 24 -4.25 0.75 -7.76
N ASP A 25 -5.18 0.27 -6.94
CA ASP A 25 -6.54 0.80 -6.93
C ASP A 25 -6.60 2.20 -6.32
N PHE A 26 -5.88 2.46 -5.22
CA PHE A 26 -5.76 3.79 -4.61
C PHE A 26 -5.06 4.77 -5.57
N GLY A 27 -3.99 4.35 -6.20
CA GLY A 27 -3.30 5.17 -7.20
C GLY A 27 -4.18 5.50 -8.39
N ALA A 28 -5.06 4.59 -8.80
CA ALA A 28 -6.02 4.85 -9.87
C ALA A 28 -6.99 5.99 -9.51
N GLY A 29 -7.40 6.11 -8.24
CA GLY A 29 -8.14 7.27 -7.78
C GLY A 29 -7.32 8.56 -7.81
N ALA A 30 -6.04 8.50 -7.43
CA ALA A 30 -5.14 9.66 -7.55
C ALA A 30 -4.97 10.10 -9.01
N LEU A 31 -4.77 9.16 -9.93
CA LEU A 31 -4.70 9.42 -11.37
C LEU A 31 -6.03 9.95 -11.92
N HIS A 32 -7.16 9.43 -11.45
CA HIS A 32 -8.49 9.91 -11.82
C HIS A 32 -8.70 11.38 -11.41
N LEU A 33 -8.18 11.78 -10.25
CA LEU A 33 -8.20 13.17 -9.79
C LEU A 33 -7.35 14.09 -10.68
N LEU A 34 -6.19 13.59 -11.16
CA LEU A 34 -5.28 14.32 -12.04
C LEU A 34 -5.72 14.33 -13.51
N ALA A 35 -6.55 13.38 -13.92
CA ALA A 35 -7.16 13.31 -15.24
C ALA A 35 -8.24 14.42 -15.37
N TRP A 36 -7.79 15.65 -15.63
CA TRP A 36 -8.59 16.87 -15.73
C TRP A 36 -9.67 16.79 -16.83
N ASN A 37 -10.87 16.29 -16.50
CA ASN A 37 -12.05 16.18 -17.38
C ASN A 37 -11.85 15.37 -18.68
N ARG A 38 -10.91 14.43 -18.72
CA ARG A 38 -10.69 13.58 -19.90
C ARG A 38 -11.44 12.26 -19.74
N SER A 39 -12.59 12.13 -20.41
CA SER A 39 -13.43 10.92 -20.34
C SER A 39 -12.66 9.64 -20.64
N SER A 40 -11.87 9.63 -21.72
CA SER A 40 -11.03 8.47 -22.10
C SER A 40 -10.05 8.02 -21.00
N ASP A 41 -9.52 8.95 -20.20
CA ASP A 41 -8.58 8.60 -19.12
C ASP A 41 -9.34 8.01 -17.93
N HIS A 42 -10.54 8.54 -17.63
CA HIS A 42 -11.41 8.00 -16.58
C HIS A 42 -11.92 6.60 -16.92
N GLU A 43 -12.28 6.35 -18.18
CA GLU A 43 -12.72 5.05 -18.68
C GLU A 43 -11.58 4.02 -18.65
N ALA A 44 -10.40 4.38 -19.15
CA ALA A 44 -9.21 3.52 -19.10
C ALA A 44 -8.85 3.09 -17.67
N ILE A 45 -8.91 4.03 -16.72
CA ILE A 45 -8.66 3.76 -15.30
C ILE A 45 -9.74 2.83 -14.74
N ALA A 46 -11.02 3.12 -15.00
CA ALA A 46 -12.13 2.32 -14.49
C ALA A 46 -12.12 0.88 -15.03
N ALA A 47 -11.88 0.70 -16.33
CA ALA A 47 -11.83 -0.60 -16.99
C ALA A 47 -10.68 -1.47 -16.45
N THR A 48 -9.55 -0.86 -16.13
CA THR A 48 -8.37 -1.56 -15.62
C THR A 48 -8.54 -2.06 -14.17
N ILE A 49 -9.23 -1.29 -13.33
CA ILE A 49 -9.24 -1.49 -11.87
C ILE A 49 -10.56 -2.09 -11.37
N GLY A 50 -11.66 -1.85 -12.10
CA GLY A 50 -13.02 -2.24 -11.72
C GLY A 50 -13.21 -3.70 -11.29
N PRO A 51 -12.54 -4.71 -11.91
CA PRO A 51 -12.70 -6.10 -11.49
C PRO A 51 -12.04 -6.46 -10.15
N PHE A 52 -11.08 -5.67 -9.67
CA PHE A 52 -10.17 -6.09 -8.59
C PHE A 52 -10.40 -5.37 -7.25
N TRP A 53 -10.99 -4.18 -7.27
CA TRP A 53 -10.93 -3.26 -6.13
C TRP A 53 -11.61 -3.78 -4.85
N GLU A 54 -12.73 -4.50 -4.95
CA GLU A 54 -13.38 -5.09 -3.77
C GLU A 54 -12.56 -6.26 -3.19
N ALA A 55 -11.97 -7.07 -4.08
CA ALA A 55 -11.23 -8.27 -3.68
C ALA A 55 -9.98 -7.93 -2.86
N ASN A 56 -9.35 -6.79 -3.14
CA ASN A 56 -8.10 -6.42 -2.47
C ASN A 56 -8.27 -6.11 -0.98
N HIS A 57 -9.46 -5.75 -0.50
CA HIS A 57 -9.69 -5.47 0.92
C HIS A 57 -9.57 -6.69 1.83
N VAL A 58 -9.66 -7.91 1.28
CA VAL A 58 -9.45 -9.16 2.05
C VAL A 58 -8.10 -9.16 2.75
N TRP A 59 -7.05 -8.62 2.10
CA TRP A 59 -5.70 -8.57 2.64
C TRP A 59 -5.56 -7.63 3.85
N LEU A 60 -6.30 -6.51 3.84
CA LEU A 60 -6.33 -5.59 4.97
C LEU A 60 -7.04 -6.22 6.16
N ILE A 61 -8.24 -6.78 5.94
CA ILE A 61 -8.99 -7.45 7.00
C ILE A 61 -8.18 -8.61 7.58
N PHE A 62 -7.54 -9.42 6.74
CA PHE A 62 -6.67 -10.50 7.18
C PHE A 62 -5.50 -10.00 8.04
N SER A 63 -4.84 -8.91 7.63
CA SER A 63 -3.77 -8.27 8.41
C SER A 63 -4.26 -7.80 9.79
N ILE A 64 -5.45 -7.16 9.83
CA ILE A 64 -6.08 -6.70 11.07
C ILE A 64 -6.42 -7.89 11.98
N THR A 65 -6.99 -8.96 11.43
CA THR A 65 -7.33 -10.17 12.18
C THR A 65 -6.09 -10.87 12.75
N ILE A 66 -4.99 -10.94 11.98
CA ILE A 66 -3.71 -11.48 12.47
C ILE A 66 -3.21 -10.60 13.62
N LEU A 67 -3.17 -9.28 13.44
CA LEU A 67 -2.67 -8.35 14.46
C LEU A 67 -3.50 -8.44 15.75
N PHE A 68 -4.83 -8.44 15.63
CA PHE A 68 -5.77 -8.58 16.75
C PHE A 68 -5.60 -9.90 17.50
N SER A 69 -5.50 -11.01 16.77
CA SER A 69 -5.54 -12.35 17.38
C SER A 69 -4.16 -12.79 17.89
N ALA A 70 -3.11 -12.54 17.12
CA ALA A 70 -1.76 -13.01 17.42
C ALA A 70 -0.96 -12.01 18.27
N PHE A 71 -1.25 -10.71 18.16
CA PHE A 71 -0.53 -9.64 18.86
C PHE A 71 -1.49 -8.66 19.56
N PRO A 72 -2.37 -9.13 20.47
CA PRO A 72 -3.48 -8.34 20.99
C PRO A 72 -3.04 -7.07 21.75
N THR A 73 -1.91 -7.13 22.45
CA THR A 73 -1.34 -5.96 23.14
C THR A 73 -0.85 -4.90 22.17
N ALA A 74 -0.22 -5.31 21.06
CA ALA A 74 0.16 -4.40 19.98
C ALA A 74 -1.08 -3.82 19.28
N PHE A 75 -2.09 -4.64 19.00
CA PHE A 75 -3.36 -4.18 18.42
C PHE A 75 -4.01 -3.08 19.27
N SER A 76 -4.15 -3.31 20.57
CA SER A 76 -4.74 -2.33 21.48
C SER A 76 -3.92 -1.04 21.53
N ALA A 77 -2.59 -1.14 21.64
CA ALA A 77 -1.72 0.02 21.69
C ALA A 77 -1.76 0.86 20.40
N LEU A 78 -1.74 0.20 19.23
CA LEU A 78 -1.89 0.87 17.93
C LEU A 78 -3.25 1.54 17.80
N GLY A 79 -4.33 0.82 18.16
CA GLY A 79 -5.70 1.35 18.07
C GLY A 79 -5.90 2.62 18.89
N THR A 80 -5.30 2.69 20.10
CA THR A 80 -5.36 3.90 20.94
C THR A 80 -4.45 5.01 20.43
N ALA A 81 -3.17 4.71 20.16
CA ALA A 81 -2.18 5.73 19.81
C ALA A 81 -2.36 6.32 18.40
N LEU A 82 -2.95 5.55 17.48
CA LEU A 82 -3.13 5.91 16.07
C LEU A 82 -4.61 6.00 15.68
N LEU A 83 -5.50 6.23 16.65
CA LEU A 83 -6.95 6.32 16.41
C LEU A 83 -7.27 7.29 15.28
N ALA A 84 -6.68 8.49 15.32
CA ALA A 84 -6.95 9.54 14.34
C ALA A 84 -6.57 9.13 12.89
N PRO A 85 -5.30 8.79 12.56
CA PRO A 85 -4.94 8.42 11.19
C PRO A 85 -5.62 7.12 10.74
N LEU A 86 -5.82 6.13 11.63
CA LEU A 86 -6.54 4.90 11.27
C LEU A 86 -8.03 5.17 10.98
N THR A 87 -8.67 6.07 11.72
CA THR A 87 -10.05 6.50 11.43
C THR A 87 -10.13 7.24 10.09
N VAL A 88 -9.17 8.11 9.81
CA VAL A 88 -9.07 8.79 8.51
C VAL A 88 -8.93 7.78 7.36
N ALA A 89 -8.06 6.79 7.52
CA ALA A 89 -7.89 5.72 6.53
C ALA A 89 -9.19 4.92 6.33
N LEU A 90 -9.87 4.54 7.42
CA LEU A 90 -11.13 3.81 7.37
C LEU A 90 -12.22 4.60 6.64
N VAL A 91 -12.43 5.86 7.03
CA VAL A 91 -13.42 6.75 6.40
C VAL A 91 -13.10 6.94 4.93
N ALA A 92 -11.82 7.13 4.58
CA ALA A 92 -11.40 7.25 3.19
C ALA A 92 -11.69 5.97 2.38
N ILE A 93 -11.45 4.77 2.93
CA ILE A 93 -11.79 3.50 2.26
C ILE A 93 -13.30 3.39 2.00
N VAL A 94 -14.12 3.74 2.99
CA VAL A 94 -15.59 3.70 2.86
C VAL A 94 -16.08 4.70 1.82
N LEU A 95 -15.62 5.96 1.91
CA LEU A 95 -16.02 7.03 0.98
C LEU A 95 -15.59 6.72 -0.45
N ARG A 96 -14.39 6.15 -0.64
CA ARG A 96 -13.90 5.72 -1.95
C ARG A 96 -14.84 4.68 -2.57
N SER A 97 -15.19 3.64 -1.82
CA SER A 97 -16.05 2.55 -2.26
C SER A 97 -17.45 3.05 -2.62
N ALA A 98 -18.03 3.87 -1.73
CA ALA A 98 -19.33 4.49 -1.96
C ALA A 98 -19.32 5.43 -3.18
N ALA A 99 -18.27 6.23 -3.35
CA ALA A 99 -18.17 7.18 -4.45
C ALA A 99 -18.10 6.48 -5.82
N LEU A 100 -17.37 5.38 -5.93
CA LEU A 100 -17.26 4.60 -7.17
C LEU A 100 -18.59 3.91 -7.51
N GLY A 101 -19.25 3.29 -6.52
CA GLY A 101 -20.55 2.64 -6.70
C GLY A 101 -21.64 3.63 -7.09
N LEU A 102 -21.77 4.75 -6.38
CA LEU A 102 -22.77 5.79 -6.67
C LEU A 102 -22.52 6.49 -8.01
N ARG A 103 -21.26 6.68 -8.41
CA ARG A 103 -20.91 7.29 -9.70
C ARG A 103 -21.33 6.40 -10.88
N SER A 104 -21.30 5.08 -10.68
CA SER A 104 -21.64 4.07 -11.69
C SER A 104 -23.14 3.77 -11.75
N SER A 105 -23.95 4.37 -10.86
CA SER A 105 -25.40 4.16 -10.81
C SER A 105 -26.10 4.74 -12.05
N PRO A 106 -27.00 3.98 -12.70
CA PRO A 106 -27.91 4.53 -13.71
C PRO A 106 -28.69 5.71 -13.12
N GLY A 107 -28.72 6.85 -13.83
CA GLY A 107 -29.44 8.05 -13.39
C GLY A 107 -28.62 9.07 -12.57
N ALA A 108 -27.34 8.83 -12.27
CA ALA A 108 -26.51 9.83 -11.60
C ALA A 108 -26.35 11.10 -12.48
N GLU A 109 -26.82 12.25 -11.99
CA GLU A 109 -26.69 13.54 -12.66
C GLU A 109 -25.22 13.89 -12.96
N ALA A 110 -24.98 14.64 -14.04
CA ALA A 110 -23.62 15.01 -14.47
C ALA A 110 -22.82 15.72 -13.35
N ARG A 111 -23.46 16.62 -12.60
CA ARG A 111 -22.85 17.31 -11.45
C ARG A 111 -22.48 16.32 -10.33
N SER A 112 -23.36 15.37 -10.03
CA SER A 112 -23.10 14.33 -9.03
C SER A 112 -21.90 13.46 -9.44
N ARG A 113 -21.81 13.03 -10.71
CA ARG A 113 -20.67 12.24 -11.21
C ARG A 113 -19.32 12.95 -11.05
N ILE A 114 -19.28 14.28 -11.23
CA ILE A 114 -18.06 15.08 -11.02
C ILE A 114 -17.69 15.12 -9.54
N LEU A 115 -18.66 15.41 -8.65
CA LEU A 115 -18.43 15.46 -7.21
C LEU A 115 -17.98 14.11 -6.66
N LEU A 116 -18.64 13.03 -7.08
CA LEU A 116 -18.29 11.66 -6.73
C LEU A 116 -16.91 11.27 -7.29
N GLY A 117 -16.56 11.71 -8.50
CA GLY A 117 -15.22 11.51 -9.06
C GLY A 117 -14.12 12.21 -8.26
N ARG A 118 -14.39 13.43 -7.75
CA ARG A 118 -13.47 14.15 -6.85
C ARG A 118 -13.36 13.48 -5.50
N LEU A 119 -14.48 13.02 -4.93
CA LEU A 119 -14.51 12.30 -3.67
C LEU A 119 -13.74 10.99 -3.76
N PHE A 120 -13.96 10.22 -4.82
CA PHE A 120 -13.20 9.00 -5.14
C PHE A 120 -11.70 9.28 -5.18
N GLY A 121 -11.28 10.32 -5.90
CA GLY A 121 -9.87 10.69 -6.00
C GLY A 121 -9.27 11.14 -4.68
N ALA A 122 -9.94 12.05 -3.96
CA ALA A 122 -9.48 12.56 -2.67
C ALA A 122 -9.37 11.45 -1.62
N ALA A 123 -10.38 10.60 -1.51
CA ALA A 123 -10.38 9.45 -0.61
C ALA A 123 -9.26 8.45 -0.96
N SER A 124 -8.98 8.27 -2.25
CA SER A 124 -7.91 7.39 -2.70
C SER A 124 -6.50 7.92 -2.46
N VAL A 125 -6.33 9.22 -2.25
CA VAL A 125 -5.08 9.83 -1.77
C VAL A 125 -5.01 9.76 -0.25
N LEU A 126 -6.12 10.05 0.43
CA LEU A 126 -6.16 10.19 1.89
C LEU A 126 -5.88 8.85 2.62
N ALA A 127 -6.41 7.73 2.11
CA ALA A 127 -6.18 6.41 2.69
C ALA A 127 -4.68 6.00 2.72
N PRO A 128 -3.97 5.92 1.58
CA PRO A 128 -2.55 5.57 1.60
C PRO A 128 -1.69 6.62 2.33
N PHE A 129 -2.05 7.91 2.25
CA PHE A 129 -1.37 8.94 3.04
C PHE A 129 -1.45 8.64 4.55
N ALA A 130 -2.64 8.32 5.06
CA ALA A 130 -2.84 7.99 6.46
C ALA A 130 -2.12 6.69 6.88
N PHE A 131 -2.06 5.66 6.03
CA PHE A 131 -1.26 4.47 6.30
C PHE A 131 0.24 4.76 6.31
N GLY A 132 0.73 5.62 5.40
CA GLY A 132 2.13 6.02 5.38
C GLY A 132 2.52 6.87 6.59
N THR A 133 1.65 7.77 7.07
CA THR A 133 1.91 8.52 8.31
C THR A 133 1.92 7.63 9.55
N VAL A 134 1.11 6.58 9.59
CA VAL A 134 1.19 5.52 10.60
C VAL A 134 2.57 4.84 10.56
N ALA A 135 3.02 4.39 9.39
CA ALA A 135 4.31 3.72 9.24
C ALA A 135 5.50 4.63 9.61
N GLY A 136 5.46 5.90 9.19
CA GLY A 136 6.48 6.89 9.53
C GLY A 136 6.47 7.25 11.02
N GLY A 137 5.30 7.40 11.63
CA GLY A 137 5.15 7.61 13.07
C GLY A 137 5.70 6.43 13.87
N LEU A 138 5.44 5.19 13.43
CA LEU A 138 5.96 3.98 14.07
C LEU A 138 7.49 3.89 14.02
N ALA A 139 8.10 4.33 12.93
CA ALA A 139 9.56 4.42 12.82
C ALA A 139 10.17 5.45 13.79
N LEU A 140 9.41 6.48 14.15
CA LEU A 140 9.79 7.48 15.15
C LEU A 140 9.42 7.10 16.57
N ALA A 141 8.67 6.01 16.77
CA ALA A 141 8.29 5.58 18.10
C ALA A 141 9.54 5.11 18.85
N SER A 142 10.23 6.05 19.51
CA SER A 142 11.29 5.81 20.48
C SER A 142 10.66 5.66 21.86
N VAL A 143 11.15 4.70 22.63
CA VAL A 143 10.72 4.50 24.02
C VAL A 143 11.30 5.61 24.85
N ASP A 144 10.46 6.59 25.20
CA ASP A 144 10.58 7.46 26.38
C ASP A 144 9.29 8.26 26.60
N GLY A 145 8.14 7.59 26.42
CA GLY A 145 6.83 8.14 26.78
C GLY A 145 6.26 7.39 27.97
N ASP A 146 6.75 7.72 29.17
CA ASP A 146 6.25 7.36 30.52
C ASP A 146 7.17 6.41 31.36
N PRO A 147 7.93 6.98 32.32
CA PRO A 147 8.60 6.22 33.39
C PRO A 147 7.62 5.42 34.26
N ALA A 148 6.34 5.78 34.30
CA ALA A 148 5.28 5.14 35.09
C ALA A 148 4.50 4.05 34.33
N GLY A 149 4.69 3.90 33.01
CA GLY A 149 4.11 2.81 32.20
C GLY A 149 2.57 2.78 32.13
N ARG A 150 1.88 3.91 32.29
CA ARG A 150 0.41 4.01 32.31
C ARG A 150 -0.20 4.63 31.05
N GLY A 151 0.60 5.17 30.13
CA GLY A 151 0.13 5.78 28.88
C GLY A 151 0.35 4.93 27.61
N ALA A 152 -0.51 5.11 26.60
CA ALA A 152 -0.24 4.60 25.24
C ALA A 152 1.02 5.27 24.67
N PRO A 153 1.88 4.56 23.92
CA PRO A 153 3.08 5.14 23.35
C PRO A 153 2.73 6.35 22.47
N ALA A 154 3.43 7.47 22.65
CA ALA A 154 3.28 8.62 21.78
C ALA A 154 3.86 8.28 20.40
N ILE A 155 2.99 8.15 19.40
CA ILE A 155 3.39 7.86 18.02
C ILE A 155 3.19 9.15 17.20
N PRO A 156 4.26 9.88 16.82
CA PRO A 156 4.17 11.20 16.21
C PRO A 156 3.83 11.12 14.70
N TRP A 157 2.62 10.68 14.39
CA TRP A 157 2.13 10.48 13.02
C TRP A 157 1.94 11.79 12.23
N THR A 158 1.93 12.95 12.89
CA THR A 158 1.88 14.28 12.25
C THR A 158 3.26 14.92 12.06
N SER A 159 4.35 14.25 12.47
CA SER A 159 5.70 14.78 12.30
C SER A 159 6.06 14.96 10.82
N PRO A 160 6.98 15.88 10.47
CA PRO A 160 7.41 16.07 9.09
C PRO A 160 7.90 14.78 8.41
N PHE A 161 8.62 13.93 9.16
CA PHE A 161 9.06 12.62 8.68
C PHE A 161 7.88 11.67 8.43
N ALA A 162 6.89 11.61 9.33
CA ALA A 162 5.70 10.79 9.12
C ALA A 162 4.88 11.27 7.91
N LEU A 163 4.72 12.58 7.72
CA LEU A 163 4.05 13.17 6.56
C LEU A 163 4.80 12.87 5.25
N LEU A 164 6.13 12.87 5.29
CA LEU A 164 6.97 12.48 4.15
C LEU A 164 6.75 11.00 3.77
N VAL A 165 6.67 10.09 4.74
CA VAL A 165 6.35 8.68 4.50
C VAL A 165 4.90 8.53 3.99
N GLY A 166 3.97 9.35 4.49
CA GLY A 166 2.62 9.48 3.93
C GLY A 166 2.62 9.86 2.45
N ALA A 167 3.37 10.88 2.07
CA ALA A 167 3.52 11.30 0.67
C ALA A 167 4.16 10.21 -0.20
N LEU A 168 5.17 9.50 0.33
CA LEU A 168 5.78 8.36 -0.34
C LEU A 168 4.75 7.25 -0.61
N ALA A 169 3.89 6.93 0.35
CA ALA A 169 2.84 5.93 0.17
C ALA A 169 1.86 6.30 -0.95
N VAL A 170 1.48 7.58 -1.07
CA VAL A 170 0.65 8.08 -2.19
C VAL A 170 1.38 7.94 -3.52
N ALA A 171 2.66 8.32 -3.59
CA ALA A 171 3.46 8.23 -4.80
C ALA A 171 3.63 6.77 -5.26
N LEU A 172 3.88 5.85 -4.33
CA LEU A 172 3.96 4.41 -4.59
C LEU A 172 2.65 3.88 -5.18
N CYS A 173 1.51 4.27 -4.59
CA CYS A 173 0.20 3.90 -5.13
C CYS A 173 0.02 4.44 -6.56
N ALA A 174 0.33 5.71 -6.79
CA ALA A 174 0.22 6.33 -8.11
C ALA A 174 1.09 5.64 -9.17
N GLU A 175 2.32 5.22 -8.83
CA GLU A 175 3.21 4.47 -9.71
C GLU A 175 2.67 3.06 -10.02
N LEU A 176 2.20 2.35 -8.99
CA LEU A 176 1.56 1.04 -9.13
C LEU A 176 0.34 1.13 -10.06
N ALA A 177 -0.46 2.18 -9.95
CA ALA A 177 -1.61 2.37 -10.83
C ALA A 177 -1.18 2.73 -12.26
N ALA A 178 -0.27 3.68 -12.41
CA ALA A 178 0.12 4.19 -13.72
C ALA A 178 0.84 3.12 -14.56
N SER A 179 1.72 2.34 -13.94
CA SER A 179 2.38 1.19 -14.60
C SER A 179 1.38 0.12 -15.05
N PHE A 180 0.34 -0.13 -14.25
CA PHE A 180 -0.68 -1.13 -14.57
C PHE A 180 -1.60 -0.69 -15.72
N VAL A 181 -2.14 0.53 -15.63
CA VAL A 181 -2.99 1.11 -16.69
C VAL A 181 -2.21 1.24 -18.00
N CYS A 182 -0.94 1.67 -17.92
CA CYS A 182 -0.07 1.76 -19.10
C CYS A 182 0.13 0.40 -19.78
N LEU A 183 0.40 -0.67 -19.03
CA LEU A 183 0.53 -2.02 -19.58
C LEU A 183 -0.76 -2.53 -20.23
N ASN A 184 -1.91 -2.28 -19.60
CA ASN A 184 -3.20 -2.73 -20.15
C ASN A 184 -3.57 -1.97 -21.43
N LEU A 185 -3.42 -0.64 -21.45
CA LEU A 185 -3.67 0.16 -22.65
C LEU A 185 -2.76 -0.23 -23.83
N HIS A 186 -1.49 -0.54 -23.54
CA HIS A 186 -0.58 -1.03 -24.57
C HIS A 186 -1.05 -2.37 -25.16
N ARG A 187 -1.56 -3.28 -24.32
CA ARG A 187 -2.11 -4.56 -24.78
C ARG A 187 -3.40 -4.39 -25.59
N SER A 188 -4.17 -3.34 -25.34
CA SER A 188 -5.38 -3.00 -26.10
C SER A 188 -5.11 -2.23 -27.38
N GLY A 189 -3.86 -1.81 -27.66
CA GLY A 189 -3.50 -1.05 -28.86
C GLY A 189 -3.83 0.46 -28.81
N GLU A 190 -4.14 1.01 -27.63
CA GLU A 190 -4.48 2.42 -27.45
C GLU A 190 -3.23 3.31 -27.27
N ASP A 191 -2.38 3.41 -28.29
CA ASP A 191 -1.05 4.04 -28.18
C ASP A 191 -1.06 5.48 -27.67
N ARG A 192 -2.06 6.29 -28.08
CA ARG A 192 -2.16 7.70 -27.67
C ARG A 192 -2.51 7.86 -26.19
N VAL A 193 -3.33 6.96 -25.64
CA VAL A 193 -3.68 6.95 -24.21
C VAL A 193 -2.52 6.35 -23.41
N THR A 194 -1.89 5.29 -23.94
CA THR A 194 -0.72 4.63 -23.37
C THR A 194 0.41 5.60 -23.06
N GLU A 195 0.77 6.49 -24.00
CA GLU A 195 1.86 7.47 -23.80
C GLU A 195 1.58 8.43 -22.64
N ARG A 196 0.32 8.81 -22.41
CA ARG A 196 -0.06 9.68 -21.30
C ARG A 196 0.14 8.97 -19.96
N PHE A 197 -0.32 7.72 -19.85
CA PHE A 197 -0.10 6.92 -18.64
C PHE A 197 1.36 6.51 -18.44
N ARG A 198 2.14 6.35 -19.52
CA ARG A 198 3.59 6.17 -19.45
C ARG A 198 4.27 7.37 -18.80
N ARG A 199 3.89 8.60 -19.18
CA ARG A 199 4.39 9.83 -18.55
C ARG A 199 3.97 9.90 -17.08
N SER A 200 2.73 9.56 -16.75
CA SER A 200 2.29 9.47 -15.36
C SER A 200 3.10 8.45 -14.57
N ALA A 201 3.42 7.29 -15.14
CA ALA A 201 4.24 6.25 -14.52
C ALA A 201 5.69 6.71 -14.31
N LEU A 202 6.28 7.41 -15.28
CA LEU A 202 7.62 7.99 -15.15
C LEU A 202 7.66 9.04 -14.04
N TRP A 203 6.73 10.00 -14.04
CA TRP A 203 6.71 11.06 -13.03
C TRP A 203 6.45 10.52 -11.63
N SER A 204 5.49 9.61 -11.48
CA SER A 204 5.23 8.96 -10.19
C SER A 204 6.42 8.12 -9.72
N GLY A 205 7.09 7.37 -10.60
CA GLY A 205 8.30 6.62 -10.24
C GLY A 205 9.49 7.51 -9.86
N ILE A 206 9.66 8.66 -10.53
CA ILE A 206 10.64 9.68 -10.13
C ILE A 206 10.28 10.25 -8.75
N CYS A 207 8.99 10.55 -8.50
CA CYS A 207 8.53 10.97 -7.17
C CYS A 207 8.80 9.91 -6.11
N VAL A 208 8.56 8.63 -6.37
CA VAL A 208 8.89 7.52 -5.46
C VAL A 208 10.38 7.52 -5.15
N LEU A 209 11.24 7.55 -6.17
CA LEU A 209 12.69 7.56 -6.00
C LEU A 209 13.15 8.76 -5.14
N MET A 210 12.66 9.97 -5.43
CA MET A 210 13.01 11.18 -4.68
C MET A 210 12.49 11.13 -3.23
N LEU A 211 11.24 10.72 -3.02
CA LEU A 211 10.64 10.65 -1.69
C LEU A 211 11.26 9.52 -0.85
N SER A 212 11.62 8.39 -1.46
CA SER A 212 12.40 7.33 -0.80
C SER A 212 13.79 7.82 -0.40
N ALA A 213 14.50 8.52 -1.29
CA ALA A 213 15.79 9.10 -0.97
C ALA A 213 15.69 10.14 0.15
N ALA A 214 14.66 11.00 0.12
CA ALA A 214 14.39 11.97 1.18
C ALA A 214 14.04 11.29 2.51
N ALA A 215 13.21 10.24 2.49
CA ALA A 215 12.83 9.50 3.70
C ALA A 215 14.06 8.81 4.32
N VAL A 216 14.89 8.13 3.50
CA VAL A 216 16.13 7.53 3.95
C VAL A 216 17.07 8.60 4.51
N GLY A 217 17.34 9.68 3.76
CA GLY A 217 18.24 10.75 4.20
C GLY A 217 17.80 11.46 5.48
N THR A 218 16.52 11.78 5.61
CA THR A 218 15.96 12.43 6.81
C THR A 218 15.88 11.48 8.01
N SER A 219 15.79 10.16 7.79
CA SER A 219 15.76 9.18 8.88
C SER A 219 17.06 9.17 9.69
N ALA A 220 18.20 9.58 9.12
CA ALA A 220 19.47 9.69 9.85
C ALA A 220 19.37 10.64 11.06
N ALA A 221 18.65 11.75 10.90
CA ALA A 221 18.47 12.76 11.95
C ALA A 221 17.22 12.52 12.81
N THR A 222 16.14 12.02 12.20
CA THR A 222 14.82 11.93 12.86
C THR A 222 14.51 10.56 13.44
N ALA A 223 15.00 9.48 12.82
CA ALA A 223 14.77 8.10 13.23
C ALA A 223 16.09 7.28 13.18
N PRO A 224 17.10 7.58 14.01
CA PRO A 224 18.44 6.99 13.88
C PRO A 224 18.44 5.45 13.96
N ALA A 225 17.55 4.87 14.78
CA ALA A 225 17.40 3.42 14.87
C ALA A 225 16.93 2.80 13.54
N LEU A 226 15.98 3.45 12.85
CA LEU A 226 15.53 3.03 11.53
C LEU A 226 16.67 3.16 10.52
N TRP A 227 17.37 4.31 10.50
CA TRP A 227 18.51 4.57 9.60
C TRP A 227 19.59 3.48 9.69
N HIS A 228 20.07 3.17 10.88
CA HIS A 228 21.10 2.14 11.07
C HIS A 228 20.62 0.75 10.63
N ARG A 229 19.33 0.47 10.76
CA ARG A 229 18.77 -0.81 10.33
C ARG A 229 18.55 -0.87 8.82
N LEU A 230 18.16 0.24 8.18
CA LEU A 230 18.07 0.40 6.73
C LEU A 230 19.42 0.19 6.05
N LEU A 231 20.50 0.72 6.62
CA LEU A 231 21.86 0.51 6.11
C LEU A 231 22.52 -0.79 6.56
N GLY A 232 21.91 -1.48 7.53
CA GLY A 232 22.34 -2.78 8.04
C GLY A 232 21.49 -3.92 7.51
N ALA A 233 20.61 -4.47 8.35
CA ALA A 233 19.83 -5.67 8.02
C ALA A 233 18.86 -5.49 6.84
N ALA A 234 18.31 -4.29 6.65
CA ALA A 234 17.38 -4.01 5.55
C ALA A 234 18.07 -3.50 4.28
N GLN A 235 19.40 -3.44 4.25
CA GLN A 235 20.18 -2.96 3.11
C GLN A 235 19.91 -3.74 1.82
N PRO A 236 19.71 -5.08 1.82
CA PRO A 236 19.35 -5.81 0.61
C PRO A 236 18.00 -5.38 0.04
N ALA A 237 17.00 -5.11 0.89
CA ALA A 237 15.70 -4.63 0.46
C ALA A 237 15.79 -3.18 -0.06
N LEU A 238 16.55 -2.32 0.62
CA LEU A 238 16.79 -0.94 0.17
C LEU A 238 17.45 -0.91 -1.21
N THR A 239 18.53 -1.68 -1.41
CA THR A 239 19.22 -1.74 -2.70
C THR A 239 18.38 -2.37 -3.79
N THR A 240 17.63 -3.43 -3.48
CA THR A 240 16.67 -4.02 -4.43
C THR A 240 15.63 -2.99 -4.84
N GLY A 241 15.10 -2.20 -3.90
CA GLY A 241 14.14 -1.13 -4.19
C GLY A 241 14.70 -0.07 -5.13
N VAL A 242 15.91 0.44 -4.84
CA VAL A 242 16.59 1.44 -5.68
C VAL A 242 16.88 0.89 -7.08
N ILE A 243 17.42 -0.33 -7.18
CA ILE A 243 17.70 -0.95 -8.48
C ILE A 243 16.40 -1.18 -9.25
N ALA A 244 15.37 -1.72 -8.60
CA ALA A 244 14.09 -2.01 -9.23
C ALA A 244 13.41 -0.75 -9.75
N ILE A 245 13.35 0.34 -8.97
CA ILE A 245 12.73 1.59 -9.44
C ILE A 245 13.53 2.23 -10.58
N THR A 246 14.86 2.22 -10.52
CA THR A 246 15.69 2.74 -11.62
C THR A 246 15.48 1.93 -12.89
N LEU A 247 15.51 0.59 -12.81
CA LEU A 247 15.24 -0.27 -13.95
C LEU A 247 13.79 -0.12 -14.45
N ALA A 248 12.81 0.09 -13.56
CA ALA A 248 11.42 0.34 -13.96
C ALA A 248 11.31 1.63 -14.79
N LEU A 249 11.97 2.70 -14.37
CA LEU A 249 12.03 3.98 -15.11
C LEU A 249 12.71 3.80 -16.48
N LEU A 250 13.82 3.06 -16.54
CA LEU A 250 14.50 2.75 -17.81
C LEU A 250 13.62 1.87 -18.73
N ALA A 251 12.93 0.88 -18.17
CA ALA A 251 11.99 0.04 -18.92
C ALA A 251 10.80 0.87 -19.45
N LEU A 252 10.27 1.81 -18.66
CA LEU A 252 9.23 2.75 -19.10
C LEU A 252 9.74 3.72 -20.19
N ALA A 253 11.00 4.14 -20.12
CA ALA A 253 11.63 4.95 -21.16
C ALA A 253 11.81 4.15 -22.46
N GLY A 254 12.25 2.89 -22.35
CA GLY A 254 12.40 1.95 -23.45
C GLY A 254 11.11 1.28 -23.94
N ARG A 255 9.95 1.64 -23.37
CA ARG A 255 8.62 1.08 -23.69
C ARG A 255 8.48 -0.43 -23.45
N TRP A 256 9.24 -0.97 -22.50
CA TRP A 256 9.17 -2.37 -22.07
C TRP A 256 8.15 -2.50 -20.92
N TYR A 257 6.87 -2.27 -21.23
CA TYR A 257 5.81 -2.10 -20.23
C TYR A 257 5.62 -3.33 -19.31
N GLY A 258 5.83 -4.54 -19.82
CA GLY A 258 5.76 -5.76 -19.01
C GLY A 258 6.86 -5.82 -17.95
N ALA A 259 8.11 -5.54 -18.34
CA ALA A 259 9.23 -5.48 -17.42
C ALA A 259 9.07 -4.32 -16.42
N ALA A 260 8.64 -3.15 -16.88
CA ALA A 260 8.34 -2.00 -16.04
C ALA A 260 7.34 -2.35 -14.93
N ARG A 261 6.25 -3.05 -15.26
CA ARG A 261 5.24 -3.47 -14.27
C ARG A 261 5.85 -4.38 -13.20
N LEU A 262 6.61 -5.40 -13.59
CA LEU A 262 7.24 -6.32 -12.64
C LEU A 262 8.23 -5.60 -11.72
N LEU A 263 9.00 -4.66 -12.28
CA LEU A 263 9.98 -3.88 -11.53
C LEU A 263 9.33 -2.88 -10.58
N THR A 264 8.23 -2.22 -10.97
CA THR A 264 7.44 -1.37 -10.05
C THR A 264 6.84 -2.19 -8.91
N LEU A 265 6.33 -3.39 -9.16
CA LEU A 265 5.83 -4.30 -8.11
C LEU A 265 6.96 -4.69 -7.15
N LEU A 266 8.13 -5.04 -7.69
CA LEU A 266 9.31 -5.39 -6.90
C LEU A 266 9.81 -4.21 -6.06
N SER A 267 9.85 -3.00 -6.64
CA SER A 267 10.20 -1.76 -5.94
C SER A 267 9.27 -1.50 -4.75
N GLY A 268 7.96 -1.54 -4.97
CA GLY A 268 6.97 -1.33 -3.90
C GLY A 268 7.09 -2.36 -2.78
N ALA A 269 7.26 -3.65 -3.13
CA ALA A 269 7.49 -4.71 -2.15
C ALA A 269 8.81 -4.49 -1.39
N ALA A 270 9.88 -4.10 -2.08
CA ALA A 270 11.19 -3.87 -1.48
C ALA A 270 11.19 -2.67 -0.51
N VAL A 271 10.45 -1.59 -0.81
CA VAL A 271 10.27 -0.47 0.14
C VAL A 271 9.58 -0.94 1.42
N LEU A 272 8.51 -1.73 1.30
CA LEU A 272 7.78 -2.25 2.45
C LEU A 272 8.62 -3.22 3.28
N TRP A 273 9.30 -4.17 2.64
CA TRP A 273 10.19 -5.10 3.33
C TRP A 273 11.42 -4.43 3.92
N GLY A 274 11.93 -3.38 3.28
CA GLY A 274 12.97 -2.53 3.86
C GLY A 274 12.51 -1.92 5.17
N TRP A 275 11.28 -1.39 5.21
CA TRP A 275 10.67 -0.88 6.44
C TRP A 275 10.43 -1.99 7.48
N PHE A 276 9.80 -3.11 7.11
CA PHE A 276 9.51 -4.22 8.03
C PHE A 276 10.78 -4.82 8.66
N VAL A 277 11.81 -5.09 7.85
CA VAL A 277 13.08 -5.62 8.33
C VAL A 277 13.82 -4.59 9.18
N ALA A 278 13.74 -3.31 8.83
CA ALA A 278 14.37 -2.27 9.62
C ALA A 278 13.69 -2.07 10.98
N GLN A 279 12.37 -2.25 11.04
CA GLN A 279 11.58 -2.19 12.25
C GLN A 279 11.72 -3.45 13.12
N ALA A 280 11.90 -4.62 12.50
CA ALA A 280 12.02 -5.90 13.19
C ALA A 280 13.19 -5.91 14.20
N PRO A 281 13.03 -6.54 15.38
CA PRO A 281 11.86 -7.33 15.83
C PRO A 281 10.78 -6.50 16.56
N ARG A 282 10.80 -5.17 16.44
CA ARG A 282 9.90 -4.26 17.17
C ARG A 282 8.61 -4.10 16.40
N LEU A 283 7.47 -4.18 17.11
CA LEU A 283 6.17 -3.78 16.57
C LEU A 283 5.86 -2.33 16.95
N ILE A 284 6.12 -1.95 18.20
CA ILE A 284 5.96 -0.58 18.69
C ILE A 284 7.05 -0.26 19.71
N GLY A 285 7.84 0.78 19.46
CA GLY A 285 8.91 1.17 20.36
C GLY A 285 9.90 0.04 20.66
N THR A 286 10.47 0.03 21.87
CA THR A 286 11.42 -0.99 22.33
C THR A 286 10.78 -2.03 23.25
N ARG A 287 9.58 -1.77 23.79
CA ARG A 287 8.90 -2.67 24.75
C ARG A 287 8.01 -3.72 24.06
N LEU A 288 7.33 -3.35 22.97
CA LEU A 288 6.43 -4.26 22.24
C LEU A 288 7.16 -4.82 21.02
N THR A 289 7.77 -5.97 21.23
CA THR A 289 8.43 -6.79 20.20
C THR A 289 7.47 -7.87 19.71
N ILE A 290 7.79 -8.51 18.59
CA ILE A 290 7.04 -9.67 18.06
C ILE A 290 6.86 -10.75 19.14
N HIS A 291 7.84 -10.95 20.01
CA HIS A 291 7.79 -11.96 21.06
C HIS A 291 7.01 -11.52 22.28
N THR A 292 7.20 -10.27 22.73
CA THR A 292 6.53 -9.77 23.95
C THR A 292 5.07 -9.40 23.72
N ALA A 293 4.70 -9.09 22.47
CA ALA A 293 3.32 -8.82 22.11
C ALA A 293 2.51 -10.08 21.76
N ALA A 294 3.17 -11.23 21.59
CA ALA A 294 2.53 -12.45 21.12
C ALA A 294 1.52 -13.01 22.13
N ALA A 295 0.43 -13.56 21.60
CA ALA A 295 -0.54 -14.34 22.36
C ALA A 295 0.08 -15.63 22.96
N THR A 296 -0.70 -16.34 23.78
CA THR A 296 -0.28 -17.61 24.38
C THR A 296 0.05 -18.65 23.30
N HIS A 297 1.00 -19.55 23.61
CA HIS A 297 1.48 -20.54 22.65
C HIS A 297 0.37 -21.40 22.01
N PRO A 298 -0.64 -21.92 22.77
CA PRO A 298 -1.75 -22.66 22.17
C PRO A 298 -2.59 -21.80 21.20
N ALA A 299 -2.81 -20.53 21.55
CA ALA A 299 -3.54 -19.60 20.67
C ALA A 299 -2.78 -19.36 19.36
N LEU A 300 -1.46 -19.19 19.42
CA LEU A 300 -0.63 -19.01 18.23
C LEU A 300 -0.67 -20.24 17.30
N ILE A 301 -0.74 -21.46 17.83
CA ILE A 301 -0.90 -22.67 17.01
C ILE A 301 -2.24 -22.62 16.26
N ALA A 302 -3.34 -22.36 16.98
CA ALA A 302 -4.66 -22.27 16.39
C ALA A 302 -4.72 -21.18 15.30
N ILE A 303 -4.11 -20.02 15.56
CA ILE A 303 -4.01 -18.91 14.60
C ILE A 303 -3.18 -19.32 13.37
N ALA A 304 -2.05 -20.01 13.54
CA ALA A 304 -1.23 -20.47 12.43
C ALA A 304 -1.98 -21.45 11.51
N ILE A 305 -2.78 -22.36 12.10
CA ILE A 305 -3.67 -23.26 11.33
C ILE A 305 -4.72 -22.43 10.59
N GLY A 306 -5.36 -21.48 11.26
CA GLY A 306 -6.34 -20.57 10.65
C GLY A 306 -5.77 -19.77 9.47
N ILE A 307 -4.56 -19.23 9.62
CA ILE A 307 -3.80 -18.57 8.54
C ILE A 307 -3.62 -19.52 7.36
N GLY A 308 -3.22 -20.77 7.61
CA GLY A 308 -3.06 -21.79 6.56
C GLY A 308 -4.37 -22.05 5.78
N ILE A 309 -5.49 -22.17 6.49
CA ILE A 309 -6.81 -22.37 5.87
C ILE A 309 -7.22 -21.15 5.04
N VAL A 310 -7.05 -19.93 5.58
CA VAL A 310 -7.39 -18.70 4.85
C VAL A 310 -6.55 -18.57 3.59
N LEU A 311 -5.24 -18.82 3.65
CA LEU A 311 -4.37 -18.77 2.47
C LEU A 311 -4.76 -19.82 1.43
N LEU A 312 -5.14 -21.03 1.86
CA LEU A 312 -5.62 -22.09 0.97
C LEU A 312 -6.89 -21.69 0.20
N LEU A 313 -7.75 -20.88 0.79
CA LEU A 313 -8.99 -20.41 0.16
C LEU A 313 -8.79 -19.14 -0.68
N VAL A 314 -8.06 -18.16 -0.14
CA VAL A 314 -7.92 -16.83 -0.74
C VAL A 314 -6.94 -16.82 -1.90
N LEU A 315 -5.83 -17.58 -1.85
CA LEU A 315 -4.84 -17.56 -2.94
C LEU A 315 -5.40 -18.10 -4.26
N PRO A 316 -6.10 -19.26 -4.31
CA PRO A 316 -6.72 -19.73 -5.55
C PRO A 316 -7.79 -18.78 -6.08
N ALA A 317 -8.64 -18.23 -5.20
CA ALA A 317 -9.66 -17.26 -5.60
C ALA A 317 -9.04 -15.98 -6.21
N THR A 318 -7.99 -15.46 -5.57
CA THR A 318 -7.24 -14.29 -6.06
C THR A 318 -6.58 -14.60 -7.41
N TYR A 319 -5.95 -15.77 -7.53
CA TYR A 319 -5.35 -16.21 -8.79
C TYR A 319 -6.37 -16.30 -9.92
N LEU A 320 -7.53 -16.93 -9.66
CA LEU A 320 -8.61 -17.05 -10.64
C LEU A 320 -9.14 -15.67 -11.07
N LEU A 321 -9.31 -14.73 -10.13
CA LEU A 321 -9.71 -13.36 -10.43
C LEU A 321 -8.73 -12.69 -11.42
N PHE A 322 -7.43 -12.75 -11.15
CA PHE A 322 -6.41 -12.17 -12.04
C PHE A 322 -6.27 -12.95 -13.36
N ALA A 323 -6.46 -14.26 -13.36
CA ALA A 323 -6.39 -15.07 -14.58
C ALA A 323 -7.55 -14.77 -15.55
N LEU A 324 -8.76 -14.56 -15.01
CA LEU A 324 -9.97 -14.30 -15.79
C LEU A 324 -10.05 -12.84 -16.26
N PHE A 325 -9.78 -11.88 -15.38
CA PHE A 325 -9.96 -10.45 -15.67
C PHE A 325 -8.65 -9.71 -16.00
N GLY A 326 -7.49 -10.35 -15.89
CA GLY A 326 -6.19 -9.76 -16.20
C GLY A 326 -5.82 -9.75 -17.69
N ARG A 327 -6.67 -10.29 -18.56
CA ARG A 327 -6.56 -10.18 -20.02
C ARG A 327 -7.49 -9.08 -20.51
N PRO A 328 -7.08 -8.22 -21.46
CA PRO A 328 -8.00 -7.26 -22.07
C PRO A 328 -9.18 -8.04 -22.64
N VAL A 329 -10.40 -7.60 -22.32
CA VAL A 329 -11.61 -8.10 -22.98
C VAL A 329 -11.43 -7.75 -24.45
N LEU A 330 -11.12 -8.75 -25.26
CA LEU A 330 -11.24 -8.62 -26.71
C LEU A 330 -12.72 -8.30 -26.94
N GLU A 331 -13.01 -7.07 -27.36
CA GLU A 331 -14.32 -6.78 -27.94
C GLU A 331 -14.46 -7.74 -29.12
N VAL A 332 -15.29 -8.78 -28.91
CA VAL A 332 -15.88 -9.52 -30.02
C VAL A 332 -16.88 -8.55 -30.63
N THR A 333 -16.38 -7.70 -31.52
CA THR A 333 -17.21 -7.04 -32.52
C THR A 333 -17.84 -8.14 -33.37
N GLU A 334 -19.11 -8.45 -33.13
CA GLU A 334 -20.01 -8.97 -34.17
C GLU A 334 -20.52 -7.83 -35.04
#